data_AF-A0A6P3UM28-F1
#
_entry.id   AF-A0A6P3UM28-F1
#
_cell.length_a   1.000
_cell.length_b   1.000
_cell.length_c   1.000
_cell.angle_alpha   90.00
_cell.angle_beta   90.00
_cell.angle_gamma   90.00
#
_symmetry.space_group_name_H-M   'P 1'
#
loop_
_entity.id
_entity.type
_entity.pdbx_description
1 polymer ?
#
loop_
_entity_poly.entity_id
_entity_poly.type
_entity_poly.pdbx_seq_one_letter_code
_entity_poly.pdbx_strand_id
1 'polypeptide(L)'
;MFRDTPKIIIEDGSSPSASYIMYVRMEDLLEKLKLLHYDIQFLPEFKIKAINRNYFVTQTNPGEQFYTFTSLAAWLIRKAGGNFKAPQESDDPNATIAIILDYLRDIHVPIEFPPNKLKQGSGEHAIYVLDNLADEALKAQKFQWKKVEISPDEPSNEPEIEDDDAELILEKVEEEMMAEYDDEDEDILHVDDITKLYGQNFVNINEMQKPDDILESKTNREEWQLELERVLPQLKVTVKTDSRDWRSHIEQMKQLRTNIATNLTGTKNQLDKLHIDISNTLDKVKTRESYLNRQLEPSLKEYQMLQDELSKIKEQYRDTSGGVTERTRIFNKLTEELEHVKKEMDERGSSMTDGTPLVNIKKTITKMKNEISEMNIRIGVLEYSLMCARIRDRTQLQEDMNNPNATTIT
;
A
#
# COMPACT_ATOMS: atom_id res chain seq x y z
N MET A 1 7.43 6.85 3.71
CA MET A 1 6.72 7.50 4.82
C MET A 1 5.86 6.43 5.46
N PHE A 2 6.29 5.96 6.62
CA PHE A 2 5.47 5.11 7.48
C PHE A 2 4.17 5.88 7.78
N ARG A 3 3.04 5.21 7.97
CA ARG A 3 1.76 5.91 8.18
C ARG A 3 1.85 6.65 9.51
N ASP A 4 2.22 7.94 9.47
CA ASP A 4 2.35 8.81 10.65
C ASP A 4 1.00 9.12 11.31
N THR A 5 -0.11 8.69 10.70
CA THR A 5 -1.46 8.94 11.20
C THR A 5 -2.27 7.64 11.28
N PRO A 6 -2.89 7.33 12.45
CA PRO A 6 -3.79 6.20 12.57
C PRO A 6 -4.97 6.37 11.61
N LYS A 7 -5.38 5.28 10.92
CA LYS A 7 -6.41 5.27 9.87
C LYS A 7 -7.76 5.88 10.30
N ILE A 8 -8.06 5.89 11.61
CA ILE A 8 -9.33 6.40 12.16
C ILE A 8 -9.06 6.95 13.57
N ILE A 9 -9.23 8.26 13.77
CA ILE A 9 -9.35 8.90 15.09
C ILE A 9 -10.85 9.12 15.31
N ILE A 10 -11.46 8.41 16.26
CA ILE A 10 -12.81 8.70 16.73
C ILE A 10 -12.65 9.41 18.07
N GLU A 11 -13.05 10.68 18.12
CA GLU A 11 -12.93 11.55 19.30
C GLU A 11 -13.88 11.16 20.45
N ASP A 12 -14.80 10.21 20.24
CA ASP A 12 -15.84 9.85 21.21
C ASP A 12 -15.84 8.35 21.54
N GLY A 13 -15.40 8.01 22.75
CA GLY A 13 -15.28 6.64 23.27
C GLY A 13 -16.61 5.93 23.55
N SER A 14 -17.75 6.62 23.38
CA SER A 14 -19.09 6.05 23.55
C SER A 14 -19.77 5.63 22.23
N SER A 15 -19.11 5.82 21.08
CA SER A 15 -19.66 5.43 19.78
C SER A 15 -19.63 3.90 19.58
N PRO A 16 -20.69 3.27 19.03
CA PRO A 16 -20.67 1.84 18.67
C PRO A 16 -19.52 1.46 17.72
N SER A 17 -18.99 2.44 16.99
CA SER A 17 -17.83 2.31 16.11
C SER A 17 -16.50 2.13 16.87
N ALA A 18 -16.43 2.48 18.15
CA ALA A 18 -15.22 2.35 18.96
C ALA A 18 -14.81 0.87 19.16
N SER A 19 -15.80 -0.02 19.31
CA SER A 19 -15.57 -1.47 19.42
C SER A 19 -14.94 -2.08 18.15
N TYR A 20 -15.14 -1.44 16.98
CA TYR A 20 -14.60 -1.91 15.71
C TYR A 20 -13.14 -1.45 15.46
N ILE A 21 -12.65 -0.46 16.21
CA ILE A 21 -11.26 0.05 16.09
C ILE A 21 -10.25 -1.07 16.37
N MET A 22 -10.56 -1.96 17.30
CA MET A 22 -9.70 -3.09 17.67
C MET A 22 -9.48 -4.05 16.49
N TYR A 23 -10.51 -4.28 15.67
CA TYR A 23 -10.42 -5.11 14.48
C TYR A 23 -9.59 -4.44 13.39
N VAL A 24 -9.75 -3.13 13.20
CA VAL A 24 -8.97 -2.37 12.21
C VAL A 24 -7.48 -2.32 12.58
N ARG A 25 -7.15 -2.12 13.86
CA ARG A 25 -5.76 -2.17 14.34
C ARG A 25 -5.14 -3.56 14.20
N MET A 26 -5.93 -4.62 14.42
CA MET A 26 -5.46 -5.99 14.22
C MET A 26 -5.19 -6.29 12.74
N GLU A 27 -6.00 -5.76 11.82
CA GLU A 27 -5.74 -5.87 10.39
C GLU A 27 -4.47 -5.13 9.97
N ASP A 28 -4.27 -3.90 10.44
CA ASP A 28 -3.05 -3.13 10.16
C ASP A 28 -1.81 -3.86 10.71
N LEU A 29 -1.89 -4.42 11.92
CA LEU A 29 -0.84 -5.28 12.49
C LEU A 29 -0.57 -6.50 11.60
N LEU A 30 -1.59 -7.20 11.11
CA LEU A 30 -1.40 -8.36 10.22
C LEU A 30 -0.78 -7.96 8.87
N GLU A 31 -1.16 -6.82 8.30
CA GLU A 31 -0.50 -6.26 7.11
C GLU A 31 0.98 -6.01 7.39
N LYS A 32 1.31 -5.35 8.51
CA LYS A 32 2.70 -5.09 8.95
C LYS A 32 3.49 -6.39 9.16
N LEU A 33 2.89 -7.41 9.78
CA LEU A 33 3.53 -8.72 9.98
C LEU A 33 3.81 -9.43 8.65
N LYS A 34 2.89 -9.36 7.67
CA LYS A 34 3.13 -9.90 6.33
C LYS A 34 4.27 -9.19 5.62
N LEU A 35 4.36 -7.87 5.75
CA LEU A 35 5.48 -7.09 5.22
C LEU A 35 6.83 -7.47 5.85
N LEU A 36 6.81 -7.89 7.13
CA LEU A 36 7.98 -8.41 7.84
C LEU A 36 8.28 -9.89 7.55
N HIS A 37 7.57 -10.53 6.60
CA HIS A 37 7.70 -11.95 6.25
C HIS A 37 7.50 -12.91 7.43
N TYR A 38 6.52 -12.60 8.29
CA TYR A 38 6.10 -13.43 9.42
C TYR A 38 5.85 -14.90 9.02
N ASP A 39 5.23 -15.15 7.86
CA ASP A 39 4.87 -16.50 7.41
C ASP A 39 6.08 -17.40 7.14
N ILE A 40 7.21 -16.82 6.74
CA ILE A 40 8.42 -17.55 6.35
C ILE A 40 9.40 -17.67 7.53
N GLN A 41 9.44 -16.68 8.42
CA GLN A 41 10.47 -16.61 9.45
C GLN A 41 9.94 -16.98 10.84
N PHE A 42 8.74 -16.54 11.21
CA PHE A 42 8.20 -16.75 12.55
C PHE A 42 7.44 -18.07 12.69
N LEU A 43 6.59 -18.42 11.70
CA LEU A 43 5.80 -19.66 11.76
C LEU A 43 6.66 -20.93 11.88
N PRO A 44 7.79 -21.07 11.15
CA PRO A 44 8.64 -22.25 11.30
C PRO A 44 9.47 -22.25 12.60
N GLU A 45 9.90 -21.08 13.07
CA GLU A 45 10.75 -20.94 14.26
C GLU A 45 9.99 -21.31 15.55
N PHE A 46 8.72 -20.89 15.65
CA PHE A 46 7.93 -21.07 16.88
C PHE A 46 6.87 -22.17 16.79
N LYS A 47 6.68 -22.82 15.63
CA LYS A 47 5.65 -23.86 15.38
C LYS A 47 4.22 -23.42 15.74
N ILE A 48 3.93 -22.13 15.60
CA ILE A 48 2.62 -21.55 15.90
C ILE A 48 1.76 -21.60 14.64
N LYS A 49 0.43 -21.75 14.80
CA LYS A 49 -0.52 -21.69 13.67
C LYS A 49 -0.61 -20.25 13.13
N ALA A 50 -0.96 -20.09 11.85
CA ALA A 50 -1.17 -18.78 11.26
C ALA A 50 -2.18 -17.94 12.08
N ILE A 51 -1.79 -16.70 12.39
CA ILE A 51 -2.61 -15.78 13.19
C ILE A 51 -3.80 -15.34 12.34
N ASN A 52 -5.02 -15.62 12.81
CA ASN A 52 -6.25 -15.20 12.16
C ASN A 52 -6.55 -13.71 12.43
N ARG A 53 -7.32 -13.06 11.55
CA ARG A 53 -7.82 -11.66 11.69
C ARG A 53 -8.40 -11.34 13.07
N ASN A 54 -9.01 -12.32 13.73
CA ASN A 54 -9.67 -12.10 15.04
C ASN A 54 -8.86 -12.67 16.24
N TYR A 55 -7.64 -13.17 16.01
CA TYR A 55 -6.93 -14.01 16.99
C TYR A 55 -6.58 -13.27 18.29
N PHE A 56 -6.14 -12.02 18.23
CA PHE A 56 -5.86 -11.20 19.43
C PHE A 56 -7.03 -10.33 19.87
N VAL A 57 -8.09 -10.24 19.07
CA VAL A 57 -9.29 -9.43 19.38
C VAL A 57 -10.22 -10.19 20.32
N THR A 58 -10.44 -11.48 20.05
CA THR A 58 -11.30 -12.32 20.87
C THR A 58 -10.46 -13.17 21.81
N GLN A 59 -10.76 -13.15 23.11
CA GLN A 59 -10.16 -14.06 24.07
C GLN A 59 -10.61 -15.49 23.76
N THR A 60 -9.68 -16.35 23.37
CA THR A 60 -9.95 -17.76 23.06
C THR A 60 -9.31 -18.64 24.11
N ASN A 61 -7.98 -18.70 24.11
CA ASN A 61 -7.18 -19.39 25.09
C ASN A 61 -6.12 -18.42 25.66
N PRO A 62 -6.33 -17.88 26.88
CA PRO A 62 -5.45 -16.85 27.44
C PRO A 62 -3.98 -17.29 27.59
N GLY A 63 -3.72 -18.57 27.87
CA GLY A 63 -2.35 -19.08 28.02
C GLY A 63 -1.60 -19.16 26.69
N GLU A 64 -2.26 -19.71 25.67
CA GLU A 64 -1.70 -19.81 24.31
C GLU A 64 -1.58 -18.43 23.65
N GLN A 65 -2.56 -17.57 23.84
CA GLN A 65 -2.53 -16.18 23.35
C GLN A 65 -1.42 -15.38 24.03
N PHE A 66 -1.19 -15.57 25.34
CA PHE A 66 -0.09 -14.93 26.05
C PHE A 66 1.28 -15.44 25.58
N TYR A 67 1.44 -16.75 25.37
CA TYR A 67 2.66 -17.31 24.80
C TYR A 67 2.92 -16.80 23.38
N THR A 68 1.88 -16.74 22.55
CA THR A 68 1.98 -16.22 21.18
C THR A 68 2.30 -14.72 21.19
N PHE A 69 1.67 -13.93 22.06
CA PHE A 69 1.93 -12.50 22.24
C PHE A 69 3.39 -12.24 22.67
N THR A 70 3.87 -12.95 23.69
CA THR A 70 5.24 -12.79 24.19
C THR A 70 6.28 -13.25 23.17
N SER A 71 6.03 -14.36 22.48
CA SER A 71 6.90 -14.84 21.39
C SER A 71 6.94 -13.87 20.21
N LEU A 72 5.80 -13.30 19.83
CA LEU A 72 5.71 -12.32 18.75
C LEU A 72 6.40 -11.01 19.13
N ALA A 73 6.18 -10.51 20.35
CA ALA A 73 6.89 -9.34 20.86
C ALA A 73 8.41 -9.56 20.88
N ALA A 74 8.86 -10.72 21.36
CA ALA A 74 10.27 -11.10 21.34
C ALA A 74 10.87 -11.07 19.94
N TRP A 75 10.15 -11.61 18.94
CA TRP A 75 10.59 -11.62 17.55
C TRP A 75 10.64 -10.22 16.95
N LEU A 76 9.64 -9.38 17.19
CA LEU A 76 9.61 -7.99 16.73
C LEU A 76 10.74 -7.16 17.36
N ILE A 77 11.03 -7.35 18.65
CA ILE A 77 12.15 -6.69 19.34
C ILE A 77 13.49 -7.09 18.72
N ARG A 78 13.69 -8.37 18.40
CA ARG A 78 14.89 -8.84 17.68
C ARG A 78 15.02 -8.20 16.31
N LYS A 79 13.90 -8.06 15.58
CA LYS A 79 13.87 -7.43 14.27
C LYS A 79 14.14 -5.93 14.32
N ALA A 80 13.74 -5.26 15.40
CA ALA A 80 14.07 -3.86 15.67
C ALA A 80 15.52 -3.65 16.17
N GLY A 81 16.31 -4.72 16.33
CA GLY A 81 17.71 -4.66 16.75
C GLY A 81 17.94 -4.78 18.27
N GLY A 82 16.89 -5.06 19.05
CA GLY A 82 16.99 -5.36 20.48
C GLY A 82 17.37 -6.82 20.76
N ASN A 83 18.14 -7.06 21.82
CA ASN A 83 18.50 -8.43 22.21
C ASN A 83 17.47 -9.00 23.21
N PHE A 84 16.47 -9.72 22.70
CA PHE A 84 15.45 -10.37 23.53
C PHE A 84 15.52 -11.90 23.38
N LYS A 85 15.71 -12.64 24.49
CA LYS A 85 15.70 -14.11 24.48
C LYS A 85 14.25 -14.60 24.34
N ALA A 86 14.05 -15.67 23.56
CA ALA A 86 12.71 -16.19 23.30
C ALA A 86 12.10 -16.62 24.66
N PRO A 87 10.90 -16.15 25.00
CA PRO A 87 10.31 -16.44 26.28
C PRO A 87 10.00 -17.95 26.35
N GLN A 88 10.46 -18.60 27.42
CA GLN A 88 10.15 -20.00 27.69
C GLN A 88 8.84 -20.09 28.49
N GLU A 89 8.12 -21.21 28.38
CA GLU A 89 6.85 -21.46 29.11
C GLU A 89 6.99 -21.38 30.65
N SER A 90 8.23 -21.32 31.16
CA SER A 90 8.57 -21.22 32.59
C SER A 90 8.90 -19.79 33.06
N ASP A 91 8.93 -18.80 32.16
CA ASP A 91 9.23 -17.41 32.51
C ASP A 91 8.04 -16.75 33.21
N ASP A 92 8.29 -15.96 34.27
CA ASP A 92 7.23 -15.25 34.98
C ASP A 92 6.52 -14.26 34.03
N PRO A 93 5.20 -14.42 33.80
CA PRO A 93 4.43 -13.53 32.93
C PRO A 93 4.62 -12.05 33.25
N ASN A 94 4.77 -11.68 34.52
CA ASN A 94 4.95 -10.29 34.93
C ASN A 94 6.33 -9.75 34.54
N ALA A 95 7.37 -10.56 34.70
CA ALA A 95 8.74 -10.18 34.37
C ALA A 95 8.90 -9.99 32.86
N THR A 96 8.36 -10.90 32.05
CA THR A 96 8.39 -10.80 30.58
C THR A 96 7.63 -9.57 30.09
N ILE A 97 6.44 -9.30 30.65
CA ILE A 97 5.69 -8.07 30.33
C ILE A 97 6.49 -6.82 30.71
N ALA A 98 7.13 -6.80 31.88
CA ALA A 98 7.93 -5.65 32.32
C ALA A 98 9.08 -5.36 31.36
N ILE A 99 9.80 -6.38 30.88
CA ILE A 99 10.89 -6.20 29.91
C ILE A 99 10.37 -5.66 28.57
N ILE A 100 9.22 -6.15 28.10
CA ILE A 100 8.59 -5.64 26.86
C ILE A 100 8.18 -4.17 27.01
N LEU A 101 7.63 -3.79 28.18
CA LEU A 101 7.22 -2.41 28.46
C LEU A 101 8.41 -1.47 28.66
N ASP A 102 9.51 -1.94 29.24
CA ASP A 102 10.74 -1.15 29.37
C ASP A 102 11.37 -0.90 28.00
N TYR A 103 11.38 -1.89 27.09
CA TYR A 103 11.83 -1.70 25.72
C TYR A 103 10.98 -0.67 24.95
N LEU A 104 9.65 -0.69 25.13
CA LEU A 104 8.76 0.31 24.56
C LEU A 104 9.00 1.72 25.13
N ARG A 105 9.40 1.82 26.41
CA ARG A 105 9.76 3.10 27.03
C ARG A 105 11.05 3.67 26.44
N ASP A 106 12.04 2.82 26.16
CA ASP A 106 13.28 3.22 25.50
C ASP A 106 13.03 3.77 24.08
N ILE A 107 12.00 3.26 23.41
CA ILE A 107 11.55 3.68 22.08
C ILE A 107 10.68 4.96 22.11
N HIS A 108 10.38 5.48 23.31
CA HIS A 108 9.54 6.69 23.52
C HIS A 108 8.06 6.52 23.11
N VAL A 109 7.49 5.31 23.22
CA VAL A 109 6.04 5.08 23.03
C VAL A 109 5.28 5.35 24.34
N PRO A 110 4.19 6.14 24.34
CA PRO A 110 3.42 6.41 25.55
C PRO A 110 2.64 5.16 26.01
N ILE A 111 2.93 4.66 27.22
CA ILE A 111 2.23 3.53 27.83
C ILE A 111 1.33 4.06 28.96
N GLU A 112 0.02 4.16 28.70
CA GLU A 112 -0.99 4.60 29.68
C GLU A 112 -1.88 3.45 30.17
N PHE A 113 -1.30 2.30 30.54
CA PHE A 113 -2.07 1.19 31.12
C PHE A 113 -1.23 0.29 32.04
N PRO A 114 -1.85 -0.37 33.04
CA PRO A 114 -1.13 -1.22 33.99
C PRO A 114 -0.74 -2.58 33.35
N PRO A 115 0.41 -3.18 33.74
CA PRO A 115 0.90 -4.46 33.21
C PRO A 115 -0.08 -5.64 33.32
N ASN A 116 -0.99 -5.58 34.32
CA ASN A 116 -2.01 -6.60 34.53
C ASN A 116 -2.94 -6.80 33.33
N LYS A 117 -3.14 -5.77 32.50
CA LYS A 117 -4.01 -5.87 31.32
C LYS A 117 -3.38 -6.65 30.16
N LEU A 118 -2.06 -6.86 30.17
CA LEU A 118 -1.36 -7.64 29.14
C LEU A 118 -1.31 -9.15 29.44
N LYS A 119 -1.62 -9.55 30.68
CA LYS A 119 -1.62 -10.97 31.10
C LYS A 119 -2.59 -11.85 30.33
N GLN A 120 -3.67 -11.26 29.81
CA GLN A 120 -4.68 -11.98 29.06
C GLN A 120 -4.19 -12.33 27.64
N GLY A 121 -3.09 -11.71 27.16
CA GLY A 121 -2.55 -11.95 25.82
C GLY A 121 -3.47 -11.54 24.67
N SER A 122 -4.65 -10.99 24.97
CA SER A 122 -5.69 -10.60 24.02
C SER A 122 -6.31 -9.27 24.43
N GLY A 123 -6.76 -8.47 23.47
CA GLY A 123 -7.43 -7.19 23.69
C GLY A 123 -6.64 -5.98 23.17
N GLU A 124 -7.18 -4.79 23.39
CA GLU A 124 -6.72 -3.56 22.74
C GLU A 124 -5.28 -3.22 23.11
N HIS A 125 -4.92 -3.40 24.38
CA HIS A 125 -3.60 -3.09 24.88
C HIS A 125 -2.52 -4.04 24.33
N ALA A 126 -2.85 -5.32 24.11
CA ALA A 126 -1.94 -6.28 23.51
C ALA A 126 -1.68 -5.95 22.03
N ILE A 127 -2.74 -5.62 21.29
CA ILE A 127 -2.64 -5.20 19.88
C ILE A 127 -1.84 -3.90 19.77
N TYR A 128 -2.10 -2.92 20.64
CA TYR A 128 -1.38 -1.64 20.66
C TYR A 128 0.14 -1.82 20.88
N VAL A 129 0.53 -2.72 21.79
CA VAL A 129 1.94 -3.05 22.02
C VAL A 129 2.58 -3.67 20.78
N LEU A 130 1.92 -4.67 20.19
CA LEU A 130 2.44 -5.36 19.01
C LEU A 130 2.51 -4.45 17.78
N ASP A 131 1.54 -3.55 17.60
CA ASP A 131 1.47 -2.63 16.48
C ASP A 131 2.65 -1.63 16.48
N ASN A 132 2.93 -1.03 17.63
CA ASN A 132 4.08 -0.14 17.77
C ASN A 132 5.42 -0.88 17.61
N LEU A 133 5.54 -2.11 18.14
CA LEU A 133 6.74 -2.93 17.94
C LEU A 133 6.93 -3.31 16.46
N ALA A 134 5.83 -3.56 15.74
CA ALA A 134 5.88 -3.85 14.31
C ALA A 134 6.30 -2.63 13.48
N ASP A 135 5.83 -1.43 13.85
CA ASP A 135 6.26 -0.19 13.20
C ASP A 135 7.75 0.08 13.39
N GLU A 136 8.29 -0.18 14.58
CA GLU A 136 9.73 -0.06 14.84
C GLU A 136 10.56 -1.11 14.11
N ALA A 137 10.09 -2.36 14.05
CA ALA A 137 10.73 -3.39 13.25
C ALA A 137 10.77 -3.01 11.76
N LEU A 138 9.68 -2.43 11.23
CA LEU A 138 9.60 -1.95 9.85
C LEU A 138 10.51 -0.73 9.59
N LYS A 139 10.63 0.19 10.55
CA LYS A 139 11.59 1.31 10.50
C LYS A 139 13.03 0.81 10.48
N ALA A 140 13.36 -0.15 11.34
CA ALA A 140 14.70 -0.76 11.41
C ALA A 140 15.06 -1.48 10.09
N GLN A 141 14.09 -2.15 9.46
CA GLN A 141 14.27 -2.81 8.16
C GLN A 141 14.32 -1.83 6.97
N LYS A 142 14.11 -0.53 7.19
CA LYS A 142 14.08 0.52 6.16
C LYS A 142 13.16 0.17 4.99
N PHE A 143 12.00 -0.42 5.28
CA PHE A 143 11.07 -0.84 4.24
C PHE A 143 10.60 0.35 3.40
N GLN A 144 10.75 0.26 2.09
CA GLN A 144 10.22 1.23 1.13
C GLN A 144 9.11 0.55 0.32
N TRP A 145 7.95 1.18 0.29
CA TRP A 145 6.86 0.76 -0.59
C TRP A 145 7.35 0.81 -2.04
N LYS A 146 7.34 -0.34 -2.71
CA LYS A 146 7.55 -0.37 -4.16
C LYS A 146 6.42 0.44 -4.79
N LYS A 147 6.76 1.59 -5.39
CA LYS A 147 5.79 2.43 -6.09
C LYS A 147 5.15 1.59 -7.18
N VAL A 148 3.83 1.48 -7.16
CA VAL A 148 3.07 0.84 -8.23
C VAL A 148 3.29 1.67 -9.49
N GLU A 149 3.99 1.10 -10.47
CA GLU A 149 3.94 1.60 -11.84
C GLU A 149 2.55 1.28 -12.38
N ILE A 150 1.69 2.29 -12.37
CA ILE A 150 0.44 2.25 -13.11
C ILE A 150 0.87 2.45 -14.56
N SER A 151 0.98 1.36 -15.33
CA SER A 151 1.02 1.47 -16.79
C SER A 151 -0.22 2.28 -17.21
N PRO A 152 -0.06 3.37 -17.97
CA PRO A 152 -1.19 4.19 -18.37
C PRO A 152 -2.18 3.34 -19.17
N ASP A 153 -3.47 3.51 -18.85
CA ASP A 153 -4.61 2.82 -19.43
C ASP A 153 -4.46 2.64 -20.96
N GLU A 154 -4.20 1.42 -21.41
CA GLU A 154 -4.51 1.03 -22.79
C GLU A 154 -6.01 0.69 -22.86
N PRO A 155 -6.76 1.31 -23.79
CA PRO A 155 -8.17 1.00 -23.98
C PRO A 155 -8.29 -0.46 -24.42
N SER A 156 -9.17 -1.18 -23.75
CA SER A 156 -9.66 -2.52 -24.07
C SER A 156 -9.38 -2.99 -25.50
N ASN A 157 -8.36 -3.82 -25.67
CA ASN A 157 -8.34 -4.82 -26.71
C ASN A 157 -8.51 -6.19 -26.05
N GLU A 158 -9.33 -7.00 -26.71
CA GLU A 158 -9.68 -8.37 -26.36
C GLU A 158 -8.43 -9.20 -26.00
N PRO A 159 -8.55 -10.24 -25.15
CA PRO A 159 -7.42 -11.11 -24.85
C PRO A 159 -7.00 -11.86 -26.12
N GLU A 160 -6.00 -11.35 -26.82
CA GLU A 160 -5.13 -12.18 -27.64
C GLU A 160 -4.47 -13.17 -26.68
N ILE A 161 -4.82 -14.43 -26.87
CA ILE A 161 -4.12 -15.57 -26.31
C ILE A 161 -2.71 -15.47 -26.88
N GLU A 162 -1.75 -14.97 -26.08
CA GLU A 162 -0.34 -15.17 -26.36
C GLU A 162 -0.11 -16.69 -26.35
N ASP A 163 0.08 -17.24 -27.54
CA ASP A 163 0.65 -18.57 -27.73
C ASP A 163 1.94 -18.64 -26.91
N ASP A 164 1.94 -19.51 -25.91
CA ASP A 164 3.10 -19.91 -25.13
C ASP A 164 4.04 -20.70 -26.07
N ASP A 165 4.78 -19.96 -26.90
CA ASP A 165 5.80 -20.44 -27.83
C ASP A 165 7.09 -20.85 -27.07
N ALA A 166 6.90 -21.62 -25.99
CA ALA A 166 7.95 -22.44 -25.41
C ALA A 166 8.02 -23.75 -26.20
N GLU A 167 8.47 -23.69 -27.46
CA GLU A 167 8.94 -24.88 -28.17
C GLU A 167 10.11 -25.47 -27.37
N LEU A 168 9.82 -26.55 -26.63
CA LEU A 168 10.83 -27.46 -26.10
C LEU A 168 11.60 -28.03 -27.30
N ILE A 169 12.81 -27.50 -27.54
CA ILE A 169 13.74 -28.05 -28.53
C ILE A 169 14.09 -29.48 -28.08
N LEU A 170 13.45 -30.47 -28.70
CA LEU A 170 13.61 -31.89 -28.40
C LEU A 170 15.09 -32.33 -28.47
N GLU A 171 15.86 -31.69 -29.35
CA GLU A 171 17.30 -31.91 -29.54
C GLU A 171 18.12 -31.60 -28.28
N LYS A 172 17.70 -30.61 -27.49
CA LYS A 172 18.40 -30.21 -26.26
C LYS A 172 18.10 -31.14 -25.08
N VAL A 173 16.90 -31.72 -25.04
CA VAL A 173 16.53 -32.75 -24.07
C VAL A 173 17.19 -34.09 -24.42
N GLU A 174 17.34 -34.40 -25.71
CA GLU A 174 18.04 -35.61 -26.17
C GLU A 174 19.56 -35.52 -25.94
N GLU A 175 20.16 -34.35 -26.10
CA GLU A 175 21.58 -34.08 -25.80
C GLU A 175 21.87 -34.12 -24.28
N GLU A 176 20.98 -33.57 -23.45
CA GLU A 176 21.13 -33.60 -21.99
C GLU A 176 20.90 -35.01 -21.43
N MET A 177 20.01 -35.79 -22.03
CA MET A 177 19.81 -37.20 -21.65
C MET A 177 20.96 -38.08 -22.16
N MET A 178 21.60 -37.79 -23.30
CA MET A 178 22.80 -38.52 -23.76
C MET A 178 24.04 -38.22 -22.93
N ALA A 179 24.23 -36.97 -22.49
CA ALA A 179 25.38 -36.57 -21.69
C ALA A 179 25.40 -37.21 -20.28
N GLU A 180 24.26 -37.70 -19.78
CA GLU A 180 24.17 -38.38 -18.48
C GLU A 180 24.51 -39.89 -18.54
N TYR A 181 24.70 -40.46 -19.74
CA TYR A 181 25.04 -41.88 -19.92
C TYR A 181 26.47 -42.14 -20.45
N ASP A 182 27.32 -41.13 -20.60
CA ASP A 182 28.65 -41.28 -21.24
C ASP A 182 29.83 -41.40 -20.26
N ASP A 183 29.57 -41.65 -18.97
CA ASP A 183 30.63 -41.74 -17.93
C ASP A 183 30.77 -43.15 -17.30
N GLU A 184 30.25 -44.21 -17.93
CA GLU A 184 30.62 -45.58 -17.60
C GLU A 184 31.10 -46.34 -18.85
N ASP A 185 32.42 -46.38 -19.00
CA ASP A 185 33.16 -47.31 -19.87
C ASP A 185 32.63 -48.75 -19.68
N GLU A 186 31.77 -49.21 -20.58
CA GLU A 186 31.45 -50.63 -20.72
C GLU A 186 31.58 -51.02 -22.20
N ASP A 187 32.51 -51.93 -22.49
CA ASP A 187 32.76 -52.54 -23.81
C ASP A 187 31.43 -53.08 -24.40
N ILE A 188 30.73 -52.26 -25.20
CA ILE A 188 29.56 -52.68 -25.95
C ILE A 188 30.04 -53.54 -27.12
N LEU A 189 29.94 -54.85 -26.95
CA LEU A 189 30.11 -55.85 -28.01
C LEU A 189 29.13 -55.53 -29.16
N HIS A 190 29.65 -54.97 -30.27
CA HIS A 190 28.82 -54.64 -31.43
C HIS A 190 28.21 -55.91 -32.04
N VAL A 191 26.88 -55.88 -32.27
CA VAL A 191 26.10 -56.98 -32.87
C VAL A 191 26.65 -57.43 -34.24
N ASP A 192 27.37 -56.55 -34.94
CA ASP A 192 28.05 -56.85 -36.20
C ASP A 192 29.24 -57.81 -36.04
N ASP A 193 29.92 -57.82 -34.90
CA ASP A 193 31.05 -58.71 -34.65
C ASP A 193 30.60 -60.15 -34.32
N ILE A 194 29.42 -60.29 -33.70
CA ILE A 194 28.77 -61.61 -33.52
C ILE A 194 28.43 -62.20 -34.89
N THR A 195 27.88 -61.38 -35.79
CA THR A 195 27.48 -61.83 -37.13
C THR A 195 28.67 -62.25 -37.98
N LYS A 196 29.82 -61.56 -37.87
CA LYS A 196 31.07 -61.97 -38.53
C LYS A 196 31.63 -63.28 -37.99
N LEU A 197 31.59 -63.51 -36.69
CA LEU A 197 32.07 -64.77 -36.10
C LEU A 197 31.24 -65.97 -36.56
N TYR A 198 29.91 -65.83 -36.65
CA TYR A 198 29.05 -66.89 -37.18
C TYR A 198 29.21 -67.08 -38.70
N GLY A 199 29.39 -66.00 -39.48
CA GLY A 199 29.63 -66.08 -40.92
C GLY A 199 30.96 -66.72 -41.30
N GLN A 200 32.03 -66.44 -40.54
CA GLN A 200 33.36 -66.98 -40.80
C GLN A 200 33.47 -68.46 -40.42
N ASN A 201 32.73 -68.92 -39.40
CA ASN A 201 32.56 -70.34 -39.11
C ASN A 201 31.71 -71.07 -40.17
N PHE A 202 30.74 -70.40 -40.81
CA PHE A 202 29.89 -71.03 -41.82
C PHE A 202 30.61 -71.28 -43.16
N VAL A 203 31.56 -70.43 -43.53
CA VAL A 203 32.40 -70.62 -44.73
C VAL A 203 33.41 -71.76 -44.53
N ASN A 204 33.97 -71.91 -43.33
CA ASN A 204 34.91 -73.00 -42.99
C ASN A 204 34.26 -74.39 -42.93
N ILE A 205 32.94 -74.47 -42.73
CA ILE A 205 32.21 -75.76 -42.66
C ILE A 205 31.88 -76.32 -44.06
N ASN A 206 31.81 -75.46 -45.09
CA ASN A 206 31.47 -75.90 -46.45
C ASN A 206 32.65 -76.48 -47.26
N GLU A 207 33.90 -76.35 -46.78
CA GLU A 207 35.09 -76.96 -47.41
C GLU A 207 35.53 -78.29 -46.76
N MET A 208 34.91 -78.71 -45.66
CA MET A 208 35.09 -80.07 -45.15
C MET A 208 34.12 -81.00 -45.89
N GLN A 209 34.69 -81.73 -46.86
CA GLN A 209 34.15 -82.91 -47.53
C GLN A 209 32.99 -83.57 -46.76
N LYS A 210 31.82 -83.66 -47.41
CA LYS A 210 30.78 -84.63 -47.04
C LYS A 210 31.44 -85.99 -46.81
N PRO A 211 31.38 -86.58 -45.60
CA PRO A 211 31.67 -87.98 -45.45
C PRO A 211 30.46 -88.75 -46.03
N ASP A 212 30.49 -89.04 -47.32
CA ASP A 212 29.61 -90.02 -47.97
C ASP A 212 30.09 -91.44 -47.63
N ASP A 213 30.19 -91.71 -46.33
CA ASP A 213 30.31 -93.06 -45.78
C ASP A 213 29.31 -93.15 -44.64
N ILE A 214 28.34 -94.04 -44.81
CA ILE A 214 27.38 -94.39 -43.75
C ILE A 214 28.22 -94.85 -42.56
N LEU A 215 28.23 -94.06 -41.49
CA LEU A 215 28.87 -94.40 -40.21
C LEU A 215 28.21 -95.67 -39.66
N GLU A 216 28.73 -96.83 -40.03
CA GLU A 216 28.38 -98.09 -39.39
C GLU A 216 28.92 -98.06 -37.96
N SER A 217 28.00 -97.94 -37.00
CA SER A 217 28.30 -98.03 -35.57
C SER A 217 28.97 -99.37 -35.25
N LYS A 218 30.30 -99.35 -35.08
CA LYS A 218 31.04 -100.41 -34.38
C LYS A 218 30.92 -100.29 -32.85
N THR A 219 29.97 -99.51 -32.36
CA THR A 219 29.81 -99.24 -30.93
C THR A 219 29.01 -100.35 -30.28
N ASN A 220 29.61 -101.01 -29.29
CA ASN A 220 28.97 -102.04 -28.48
C ASN A 220 27.83 -101.40 -27.64
N ARG A 221 26.71 -102.10 -27.43
CA ARG A 221 25.58 -101.61 -26.62
C ARG A 221 26.03 -101.19 -25.22
N GLU A 222 26.99 -101.91 -24.66
CA GLU A 222 27.55 -101.65 -23.33
C GLU A 222 28.42 -100.38 -23.31
N GLU A 223 29.22 -100.14 -24.35
CA GLU A 223 29.99 -98.90 -24.49
C GLU A 223 29.06 -97.69 -24.66
N TRP A 224 27.97 -97.85 -25.42
CA TRP A 224 26.97 -96.80 -25.58
C TRP A 224 26.20 -96.52 -24.27
N GLN A 225 25.94 -97.55 -23.46
CA GLN A 225 25.35 -97.37 -22.13
C GLN A 225 26.30 -96.70 -21.16
N LEU A 226 27.59 -97.03 -21.18
CA LEU A 226 28.60 -96.37 -20.35
C LEU A 226 28.77 -94.90 -20.75
N GLU A 227 28.74 -94.60 -22.05
CA GLU A 227 28.75 -93.23 -22.57
C GLU A 227 27.47 -92.47 -22.20
N LEU A 228 26.30 -93.13 -22.30
CA LEU A 228 25.03 -92.56 -21.85
C LEU A 228 25.07 -92.24 -20.35
N GLU A 229 25.54 -93.16 -19.51
CA GLU A 229 25.67 -92.98 -18.05
C GLU A 229 26.72 -91.91 -17.69
N ARG A 230 27.78 -91.77 -18.50
CA ARG A 230 28.79 -90.72 -18.34
C ARG A 230 28.27 -89.34 -18.70
N VAL A 231 27.44 -89.24 -19.74
CA VAL A 231 26.91 -87.97 -20.27
C VAL A 231 25.57 -87.60 -19.64
N LEU A 232 24.83 -88.54 -19.06
CA LEU A 232 23.56 -88.32 -18.34
C LEU A 232 23.65 -87.19 -17.29
N PRO A 233 24.71 -87.12 -16.46
CA PRO A 233 24.88 -86.06 -15.47
C PRO A 233 25.18 -84.69 -16.11
N GLN A 234 25.78 -84.68 -17.30
CA GLN A 234 26.09 -83.45 -18.06
C GLN A 234 24.87 -82.95 -18.85
N LEU A 235 23.98 -83.85 -19.28
CA LEU A 235 22.71 -83.54 -19.94
C LEU A 235 21.59 -83.25 -18.95
N LYS A 236 21.74 -83.66 -17.69
CA LYS A 236 20.84 -83.26 -16.61
C LYS A 236 21.07 -81.79 -16.33
N VAL A 237 20.44 -80.94 -17.15
CA VAL A 237 20.30 -79.51 -16.92
C VAL A 237 19.52 -79.36 -15.62
N THR A 238 20.26 -79.37 -14.51
CA THR A 238 19.72 -78.88 -13.24
C THR A 238 19.53 -77.39 -13.45
N VAL A 239 18.30 -77.00 -13.81
CA VAL A 239 17.85 -75.61 -13.73
C VAL A 239 17.95 -75.23 -12.26
N LYS A 240 19.14 -74.83 -11.83
CA LYS A 240 19.30 -74.11 -10.59
C LYS A 240 18.49 -72.84 -10.81
N THR A 241 17.49 -72.63 -9.98
CA THR A 241 16.75 -71.37 -9.89
C THR A 241 17.73 -70.30 -9.42
N ASP A 242 18.58 -69.85 -10.33
CA ASP A 242 19.53 -68.78 -10.10
C ASP A 242 18.75 -67.46 -10.15
N SER A 243 19.12 -66.49 -9.32
CA SER A 243 18.51 -65.15 -9.33
C SER A 243 18.76 -64.38 -10.63
N ARG A 244 19.53 -64.97 -11.56
CA ARG A 244 19.75 -64.53 -12.95
C ARG A 244 18.86 -65.25 -13.97
N ASP A 245 17.92 -66.07 -13.52
CA ASP A 245 16.96 -66.73 -14.41
C ASP A 245 15.99 -65.68 -14.95
N TRP A 246 16.15 -65.32 -16.22
CA TRP A 246 15.27 -64.40 -16.93
C TRP A 246 13.80 -64.82 -16.88
N ARG A 247 13.50 -66.11 -16.67
CA ARG A 247 12.12 -66.59 -16.47
C ARG A 247 11.53 -66.11 -15.15
N SER A 248 12.33 -66.04 -14.09
CA SER A 248 11.89 -65.47 -12.82
C SER A 248 11.67 -63.96 -12.94
N HIS A 249 12.53 -63.23 -13.67
CA HIS A 249 12.35 -61.81 -13.96
C HIS A 249 11.13 -61.53 -14.84
N ILE A 250 10.85 -62.37 -15.83
CA ILE A 250 9.65 -62.20 -16.67
C ILE A 250 8.37 -62.42 -15.87
N GLU A 251 8.38 -63.35 -14.93
CA GLU A 251 7.24 -63.60 -14.05
C GLU A 251 7.07 -62.47 -13.03
N GLN A 252 8.17 -61.95 -12.46
CA GLN A 252 8.16 -60.74 -11.63
C GLN A 252 7.63 -59.52 -12.41
N MET A 253 8.04 -59.33 -13.67
CA MET A 253 7.57 -58.22 -14.49
C MET A 253 6.06 -58.35 -14.79
N LYS A 254 5.55 -59.55 -15.03
CA LYS A 254 4.09 -59.78 -15.16
C LYS A 254 3.36 -59.47 -13.87
N GLN A 255 3.89 -59.87 -12.71
CA GLN A 255 3.31 -59.54 -11.41
C GLN A 255 3.30 -58.03 -11.16
N LEU A 256 4.41 -57.34 -11.43
CA LEU A 256 4.49 -55.88 -11.33
C LEU A 256 3.50 -55.19 -12.28
N ARG A 257 3.38 -55.65 -13.53
CA ARG A 257 2.41 -55.11 -14.48
C ARG A 257 0.98 -55.27 -13.98
N THR A 258 0.63 -56.44 -13.43
CA THR A 258 -0.69 -56.66 -12.85
C THR A 258 -0.93 -55.76 -11.64
N ASN A 259 0.07 -55.62 -10.76
CA ASN A 259 0.00 -54.73 -9.59
C ASN A 259 -0.13 -53.25 -10.00
N ILE A 260 0.58 -52.82 -11.04
CA ILE A 260 0.44 -51.46 -11.58
C ILE A 260 -0.96 -51.28 -12.16
N ALA A 261 -1.48 -52.24 -12.92
CA ALA A 261 -2.81 -52.14 -13.51
C ALA A 261 -3.91 -52.06 -12.43
N THR A 262 -3.81 -52.86 -11.36
CA THR A 262 -4.79 -52.84 -10.26
C THR A 262 -4.71 -51.54 -9.46
N ASN A 263 -3.50 -51.10 -9.09
CA ASN A 263 -3.31 -49.84 -8.37
C ASN A 263 -3.73 -48.63 -9.20
N LEU A 264 -3.35 -48.58 -10.48
CA LEU A 264 -3.73 -47.51 -11.40
C LEU A 264 -5.26 -47.41 -11.55
N THR A 265 -5.95 -48.55 -11.66
CA THR A 265 -7.42 -48.56 -11.72
C THR A 265 -8.03 -48.04 -10.41
N GLY A 266 -7.46 -48.42 -9.26
CA GLY A 266 -7.87 -47.91 -7.94
C GLY A 266 -7.68 -46.39 -7.82
N THR A 267 -6.49 -45.88 -8.14
CA THR A 267 -6.16 -44.45 -8.09
C THR A 267 -6.99 -43.66 -9.10
N LYS A 268 -7.20 -44.17 -10.31
CA LYS A 268 -8.06 -43.53 -11.32
C LYS A 268 -9.49 -43.36 -10.81
N ASN A 269 -10.07 -44.40 -10.21
CA ASN A 269 -11.41 -44.32 -9.64
C ASN A 269 -11.50 -43.33 -8.47
N GLN A 270 -10.44 -43.20 -7.66
CA GLN A 270 -10.38 -42.19 -6.60
C GLN A 270 -10.31 -40.77 -7.19
N LEU A 271 -9.50 -40.58 -8.22
CA LEU A 271 -9.38 -39.31 -8.92
C LEU A 271 -10.69 -38.91 -9.62
N ASP A 272 -11.37 -39.85 -10.27
CA ASP A 272 -12.66 -39.61 -10.91
C ASP A 272 -13.74 -39.22 -9.88
N LYS A 273 -13.74 -39.85 -8.69
CA LYS A 273 -14.62 -39.44 -7.59
C LYS A 273 -14.33 -38.02 -7.12
N LEU A 274 -13.05 -37.69 -6.90
CA LEU A 274 -12.64 -36.34 -6.51
C LEU A 274 -13.03 -35.31 -7.57
N HIS A 275 -12.84 -35.63 -8.86
CA HIS A 275 -13.25 -34.78 -9.96
C HIS A 275 -14.77 -34.51 -9.93
N ILE A 276 -15.58 -35.56 -9.79
CA ILE A 276 -17.05 -35.42 -9.70
C ILE A 276 -17.46 -34.61 -8.48
N ASP A 277 -16.86 -34.86 -7.32
CA ASP A 277 -17.15 -34.12 -6.09
C ASP A 277 -16.78 -32.64 -6.23
N ILE A 278 -15.62 -32.34 -6.80
CA ILE A 278 -15.18 -30.97 -7.07
C ILE A 278 -16.13 -30.29 -8.06
N SER A 279 -16.46 -30.92 -9.19
CA SER A 279 -17.43 -30.37 -10.15
C SER A 279 -18.79 -30.08 -9.51
N ASN A 280 -19.30 -31.00 -8.69
CA ASN A 280 -20.54 -30.79 -7.95
C ASN A 280 -20.45 -29.62 -6.96
N THR A 281 -19.31 -29.43 -6.30
CA THR A 281 -19.11 -28.28 -5.41
C THR A 281 -19.01 -26.98 -6.18
N LEU A 282 -18.35 -26.97 -7.33
CA LEU A 282 -18.25 -25.81 -8.22
C LEU A 282 -19.64 -25.37 -8.71
N ASP A 283 -20.48 -26.31 -9.14
CA ASP A 283 -21.85 -26.02 -9.57
C ASP A 283 -22.71 -25.47 -8.40
N LYS A 284 -22.51 -26.00 -7.19
CA LYS A 284 -23.16 -25.47 -5.97
C LYS A 284 -22.68 -24.06 -5.61
N VAL A 285 -21.42 -23.73 -5.88
CA VAL A 285 -20.89 -22.36 -5.70
C VAL A 285 -21.48 -21.45 -6.76
N LYS A 286 -21.42 -21.84 -8.04
CA LYS A 286 -21.96 -21.07 -9.17
C LYS A 286 -23.46 -20.76 -9.00
N THR A 287 -24.24 -21.72 -8.53
CA THR A 287 -25.68 -21.52 -8.25
C THR A 287 -25.90 -20.58 -7.06
N ARG A 288 -25.09 -20.66 -6.00
CA ARG A 288 -25.13 -19.72 -4.87
C ARG A 288 -24.72 -18.30 -5.29
N GLU A 289 -23.68 -18.17 -6.11
CA GLU A 289 -23.23 -16.89 -6.65
C GLU A 289 -24.31 -16.26 -7.53
N SER A 290 -24.90 -17.03 -8.45
CA SER A 290 -26.01 -16.56 -9.28
C SER A 290 -27.20 -16.11 -8.42
N TYR A 291 -27.51 -16.84 -7.35
CA TYR A 291 -28.57 -16.46 -6.42
C TYR A 291 -28.25 -15.18 -5.65
N LEU A 292 -27.01 -15.06 -5.13
CA LEU A 292 -26.54 -13.88 -4.41
C LEU A 292 -26.54 -12.65 -5.32
N ASN A 293 -26.03 -12.77 -6.55
CA ASN A 293 -26.07 -11.70 -7.54
C ASN A 293 -27.50 -11.27 -7.83
N ARG A 294 -28.43 -12.22 -8.01
CA ARG A 294 -29.85 -11.89 -8.22
C ARG A 294 -30.49 -11.17 -7.03
N GLN A 295 -30.03 -11.42 -5.80
CA GLN A 295 -30.52 -10.72 -4.61
C GLN A 295 -29.89 -9.33 -4.45
N LEU A 296 -28.59 -9.20 -4.73
CA LEU A 296 -27.85 -7.95 -4.54
C LEU A 296 -28.09 -6.96 -5.67
N GLU A 297 -28.33 -7.42 -6.89
CA GLU A 297 -28.47 -6.55 -8.06
C GLU A 297 -29.63 -5.54 -7.96
N PRO A 298 -30.83 -5.88 -7.44
CA PRO A 298 -31.87 -4.88 -7.16
C PRO A 298 -31.43 -3.83 -6.15
N SER A 299 -30.75 -4.24 -5.07
CA SER A 299 -30.26 -3.31 -4.03
C SER A 299 -29.15 -2.41 -4.56
N LEU A 300 -28.28 -2.94 -5.43
CA LEU A 300 -27.24 -2.16 -6.12
C LEU A 300 -27.87 -1.12 -7.06
N LYS A 301 -28.91 -1.49 -7.81
CA LYS A 301 -29.67 -0.56 -8.66
C LYS A 301 -30.35 0.53 -7.85
N GLU A 302 -30.95 0.18 -6.71
CA GLU A 302 -31.53 1.16 -5.79
C GLU A 302 -30.47 2.13 -5.24
N TYR A 303 -29.30 1.61 -4.85
CA TYR A 303 -28.18 2.43 -4.43
C TYR A 303 -27.68 3.37 -5.54
N GLN A 304 -27.57 2.89 -6.77
CA GLN A 304 -27.22 3.71 -7.94
C GLN A 304 -28.24 4.84 -8.17
N MET A 305 -29.54 4.51 -8.12
CA MET A 305 -30.62 5.50 -8.26
C MET A 305 -30.55 6.57 -7.15
N LEU A 306 -30.33 6.15 -5.89
CA LEU A 306 -30.17 7.08 -4.77
C LEU A 306 -28.92 7.94 -4.89
N GLN A 307 -27.82 7.39 -5.40
CA GLN A 307 -26.59 8.12 -5.64
C GLN A 307 -26.76 9.19 -6.74
N ASP A 308 -27.48 8.86 -7.81
CA ASP A 308 -27.82 9.81 -8.87
C ASP A 308 -28.75 10.92 -8.36
N GLU A 309 -29.75 10.56 -7.55
CA GLU A 309 -30.64 11.53 -6.91
C GLU A 309 -29.88 12.48 -5.97
N LEU A 310 -28.98 11.94 -5.14
CA LEU A 310 -28.13 12.73 -4.26
C LEU A 310 -27.21 13.67 -5.05
N SER A 311 -26.64 13.19 -6.16
CA SER A 311 -25.80 14.01 -7.04
C SER A 311 -26.60 15.18 -7.65
N LYS A 312 -27.83 14.90 -8.10
CA LYS A 312 -28.76 15.92 -8.60
C LYS A 312 -29.14 16.94 -7.53
N ILE A 313 -29.44 16.51 -6.31
CA ILE A 313 -29.78 17.41 -5.19
C ILE A 313 -28.57 18.27 -4.80
N LYS A 314 -27.36 17.69 -4.77
CA LYS A 314 -26.13 18.46 -4.51
C LYS A 314 -25.88 19.53 -5.55
N GLU A 315 -26.10 19.24 -6.82
CA GLU A 315 -25.98 20.22 -7.90
C GLU A 315 -27.01 21.35 -7.74
N GLN A 316 -28.29 21.02 -7.49
CA GLN A 316 -29.33 22.02 -7.22
C GLN A 316 -29.00 22.88 -5.99
N TYR A 317 -28.46 22.28 -4.93
CA TYR A 317 -28.01 23.01 -3.75
C TYR A 317 -26.85 23.94 -4.07
N ARG A 318 -25.87 23.50 -4.86
CA ARG A 318 -24.74 24.34 -5.30
C ARG A 318 -25.22 25.54 -6.11
N ASP A 319 -26.14 25.32 -7.04
CA ASP A 319 -26.68 26.38 -7.90
C ASP A 319 -27.50 27.40 -7.10
N THR A 320 -28.36 26.93 -6.19
CA THR A 320 -29.12 27.81 -5.30
C THR A 320 -28.22 28.55 -4.31
N SER A 321 -27.21 27.88 -3.74
CA SER A 321 -26.22 28.50 -2.85
C SER A 321 -25.39 29.58 -3.58
N GLY A 322 -24.98 29.31 -4.82
CA GLY A 322 -24.34 30.30 -5.69
C GLY A 322 -25.25 31.51 -5.94
N GLY A 323 -26.52 31.27 -6.25
CA GLY A 323 -27.52 32.33 -6.41
C GLY A 323 -27.75 33.17 -5.15
N VAL A 324 -27.76 32.54 -3.97
CA VAL A 324 -27.85 33.25 -2.68
C VAL A 324 -26.61 34.10 -2.45
N THR A 325 -25.41 33.55 -2.68
CA THR A 325 -24.14 34.28 -2.51
C THR A 325 -24.07 35.50 -3.42
N GLU A 326 -24.49 35.38 -4.68
CA GLU A 326 -24.51 36.51 -5.61
C GLU A 326 -25.54 37.57 -5.18
N ARG A 327 -26.73 37.16 -4.73
CA ARG A 327 -27.73 38.09 -4.19
C ARG A 327 -27.21 38.81 -2.94
N THR A 328 -26.52 38.10 -2.04
CA THR A 328 -25.86 38.71 -0.86
C THR A 328 -24.78 39.69 -1.28
N ARG A 329 -23.98 39.38 -2.31
CA ARG A 329 -22.97 40.29 -2.85
C ARG A 329 -23.59 41.56 -3.43
N ILE A 330 -24.65 41.43 -4.22
CA ILE A 330 -25.41 42.57 -4.76
C ILE A 330 -26.03 43.40 -3.63
N PHE A 331 -26.61 42.75 -2.62
CA PHE A 331 -27.19 43.43 -1.47
C PHE A 331 -26.15 44.24 -0.69
N ASN A 332 -24.96 43.69 -0.45
CA ASN A 332 -23.87 44.41 0.21
C ASN A 332 -23.43 45.61 -0.63
N LYS A 333 -23.29 45.45 -1.95
CA LYS A 333 -22.97 46.55 -2.86
C LYS A 333 -24.02 47.66 -2.82
N LEU A 334 -25.30 47.30 -2.85
CA LEU A 334 -26.40 48.28 -2.74
C LEU A 334 -26.41 48.97 -1.38
N THR A 335 -26.04 48.26 -0.31
CA THR A 335 -25.91 48.82 1.04
C THR A 335 -24.74 49.81 1.11
N GLU A 336 -23.60 49.50 0.47
CA GLU A 336 -22.47 50.43 0.35
C GLU A 336 -22.85 51.68 -0.46
N GLU A 337 -23.54 51.51 -1.59
CA GLU A 337 -24.05 52.64 -2.39
C GLU A 337 -25.04 53.50 -1.58
N LEU A 338 -25.90 52.88 -0.77
CA LEU A 338 -26.82 53.59 0.11
C LEU A 338 -26.08 54.38 1.20
N GLU A 339 -25.08 53.78 1.84
CA GLU A 339 -24.27 54.49 2.87
C GLU A 339 -23.44 55.61 2.23
N HIS A 340 -22.96 55.43 1.00
CA HIS A 340 -22.30 56.49 0.23
C HIS A 340 -23.25 57.66 -0.04
N VAL A 341 -24.45 57.41 -0.53
CA VAL A 341 -25.47 58.45 -0.77
C VAL A 341 -25.87 59.14 0.53
N LYS A 342 -26.02 58.39 1.62
CA LYS A 342 -26.30 58.95 2.95
C LYS A 342 -25.16 59.85 3.44
N LYS A 343 -23.91 59.43 3.25
CA LYS A 343 -22.74 60.26 3.58
C LYS A 343 -22.70 61.54 2.74
N GLU A 344 -22.95 61.47 1.43
CA GLU A 344 -23.07 62.66 0.60
C GLU A 344 -24.21 63.58 1.07
N MET A 345 -25.34 63.01 1.48
CA MET A 345 -26.47 63.77 2.01
C MET A 345 -26.12 64.46 3.34
N ASP A 346 -25.40 63.77 4.23
CA ASP A 346 -24.94 64.32 5.50
C ASP A 346 -23.85 65.40 5.30
N GLU A 347 -22.96 65.22 4.32
CA GLU A 347 -21.96 66.21 3.92
C GLU A 347 -22.62 67.45 3.30
N ARG A 348 -23.59 67.28 2.40
CA ARG A 348 -24.39 68.39 1.86
C ARG A 348 -25.24 69.06 2.93
N GLY A 349 -25.84 68.30 3.83
CA GLY A 349 -26.62 68.81 4.96
C GLY A 349 -25.75 69.62 5.93
N SER A 350 -24.56 69.13 6.23
CA SER A 350 -23.55 69.83 7.03
C SER A 350 -23.07 71.08 6.31
N SER A 351 -22.76 71.02 5.02
CA SER A 351 -22.34 72.18 4.22
C SER A 351 -23.44 73.24 4.08
N MET A 352 -24.71 72.85 4.03
CA MET A 352 -25.85 73.77 3.94
C MET A 352 -26.21 74.38 5.30
N THR A 353 -25.92 73.68 6.40
CA THR A 353 -26.11 74.16 7.78
C THR A 353 -24.88 74.88 8.33
N ASP A 354 -23.71 74.69 7.70
CA ASP A 354 -22.47 75.33 8.11
C ASP A 354 -22.53 76.85 7.81
N GLY A 355 -22.90 77.61 8.85
CA GLY A 355 -22.86 79.06 8.84
C GLY A 355 -21.45 79.63 8.95
N THR A 356 -20.40 78.82 9.10
CA THR A 356 -19.00 79.28 9.25
C THR A 356 -18.53 80.18 8.10
N PRO A 357 -18.84 79.93 6.81
CA PRO A 357 -18.52 80.86 5.73
C PRO A 357 -19.21 82.21 5.92
N LEU A 358 -20.46 82.21 6.37
CA LEU A 358 -21.23 83.43 6.64
C LEU A 358 -20.64 84.22 7.83
N VAL A 359 -20.23 83.52 8.88
CA VAL A 359 -19.57 84.09 10.06
C VAL A 359 -18.21 84.67 9.68
N ASN A 360 -17.44 83.99 8.83
CA ASN A 360 -16.16 84.49 8.32
C ASN A 360 -16.36 85.76 7.48
N ILE A 361 -17.32 85.78 6.55
CA ILE A 361 -17.67 86.99 5.79
C ILE A 361 -18.04 88.14 6.74
N LYS A 362 -18.89 87.88 7.74
CA LYS A 362 -19.27 88.88 8.75
C LYS A 362 -18.06 89.40 9.53
N LYS A 363 -17.12 88.53 9.91
CA LYS A 363 -15.87 88.89 10.60
C LYS A 363 -14.98 89.76 9.72
N THR A 364 -14.82 89.43 8.44
CA THR A 364 -14.05 90.23 7.48
C THR A 364 -14.69 91.60 7.25
N ILE A 365 -16.03 91.67 7.15
CA ILE A 365 -16.76 92.94 7.04
C ILE A 365 -16.55 93.81 8.30
N THR A 366 -16.58 93.20 9.48
CA THR A 366 -16.35 93.93 10.74
C THR A 366 -14.92 94.45 10.82
N LYS A 367 -13.93 93.64 10.39
CA LYS A 367 -12.54 94.06 10.29
C LYS A 367 -12.37 95.25 9.32
N MET A 368 -12.96 95.18 8.13
CA MET A 368 -12.94 96.29 7.16
C MET A 368 -13.59 97.55 7.75
N LYS A 369 -14.71 97.43 8.48
CA LYS A 369 -15.34 98.58 9.16
C LYS A 369 -14.41 99.22 10.20
N ASN A 370 -13.70 98.41 10.98
CA ASN A 370 -12.74 98.91 11.95
C ASN A 370 -11.56 99.62 11.27
N GLU A 371 -11.01 99.03 10.20
CA GLU A 371 -9.95 99.65 9.39
C GLU A 371 -10.39 100.99 8.78
N ILE A 372 -11.63 101.08 8.28
CA ILE A 372 -12.21 102.34 7.79
C ILE A 372 -12.33 103.37 8.91
N SER A 373 -12.80 102.97 10.11
CA SER A 373 -12.88 103.87 11.26
C SER A 373 -11.50 104.37 11.68
N GLU A 374 -10.49 103.50 11.71
CA GLU A 374 -9.12 103.86 12.03
C GLU A 374 -8.54 104.84 11.00
N MET A 375 -8.79 104.58 9.72
CA MET A 375 -8.38 105.46 8.63
C MET A 375 -9.06 106.83 8.73
N ASN A 376 -10.36 106.89 9.07
CA ASN A 376 -11.07 108.14 9.29
C ASN A 376 -10.49 108.96 10.46
N ILE A 377 -10.09 108.31 11.56
CA ILE A 377 -9.43 109.00 12.68
C ILE A 377 -8.07 109.57 12.22
N ARG A 378 -7.29 108.78 11.46
CA ARG A 378 -6.01 109.23 10.91
C ARG A 378 -6.19 110.42 9.96
N ILE A 379 -7.20 110.38 9.08
CA ILE A 379 -7.56 111.50 8.20
C ILE A 379 -7.92 112.73 9.05
N GLY A 380 -8.76 112.60 10.07
CA GLY A 380 -9.14 113.73 10.93
C GLY A 380 -7.95 114.35 11.68
N VAL A 381 -7.01 113.54 12.17
CA VAL A 381 -5.77 114.04 12.79
C VAL A 381 -4.88 114.76 11.77
N LEU A 382 -4.76 114.21 10.56
CA LEU A 382 -4.02 114.85 9.47
C LEU A 382 -4.66 116.17 9.04
N GLU A 383 -5.98 116.23 8.94
CA GLU A 383 -6.74 117.45 8.65
C GLU A 383 -6.55 118.50 9.74
N TYR A 384 -6.63 118.12 11.01
CA TYR A 384 -6.35 119.02 12.14
C TYR A 384 -4.91 119.53 12.12
N SER A 385 -3.94 118.62 11.91
CA SER A 385 -2.52 118.99 11.81
C SER A 385 -2.26 119.93 10.62
N LEU A 386 -2.92 119.72 9.49
CA LEU A 386 -2.84 120.59 8.30
C LEU A 386 -3.50 121.95 8.58
N MET A 387 -4.63 121.98 9.27
CA MET A 387 -5.28 123.21 9.70
C MET A 387 -4.40 124.00 10.66
N CYS A 388 -3.79 123.36 11.67
CA CYS A 388 -2.83 123.99 12.57
C CYS A 388 -1.60 124.51 11.83
N ALA A 389 -1.07 123.76 10.85
CA ALA A 389 0.02 124.23 10.00
C ALA A 389 -0.39 125.47 9.20
N ARG A 390 -1.56 125.46 8.56
CA ARG A 390 -2.08 126.63 7.83
C ARG A 390 -2.32 127.85 8.71
N ILE A 391 -2.85 127.66 9.93
CA ILE A 391 -3.05 128.76 10.88
C ILE A 391 -1.69 129.31 11.31
N ARG A 392 -0.72 128.43 11.61
CA ARG A 392 0.65 128.83 11.96
C ARG A 392 1.32 129.61 10.83
N ASP A 393 1.23 129.14 9.59
CA ASP A 393 1.75 129.86 8.42
C ASP A 393 1.08 131.24 8.29
N ARG A 394 -0.24 131.32 8.53
CA ARG A 394 -0.98 132.58 8.48
C ARG A 394 -0.59 133.54 9.61
N THR A 395 -0.38 133.05 10.83
CA THR A 395 0.11 133.88 11.95
C THR A 395 1.54 134.32 11.71
N GLN A 396 2.39 133.49 11.12
CA GLN A 396 3.77 133.82 10.80
C GLN A 396 3.84 134.90 9.71
N LEU A 397 3.00 134.80 8.67
CA LEU A 397 2.80 135.88 7.70
C LEU A 397 2.28 137.18 8.34
N GLN A 398 1.47 137.09 9.39
CA GLN A 398 0.96 138.26 10.13
C GLN A 398 2.02 138.88 11.05
N GLU A 399 2.88 138.07 11.67
CA GLU A 399 4.04 138.54 12.44
C GLU A 399 5.08 139.20 11.54
N ASP A 400 5.36 138.62 10.36
CA ASP A 400 6.22 139.23 9.33
C ASP A 400 5.63 140.57 8.83
N MET A 401 4.30 140.71 8.77
CA MET A 401 3.62 141.96 8.43
C MET A 401 3.65 143.02 9.55
N ASN A 402 3.65 142.61 10.82
CA ASN A 402 3.57 143.49 11.98
C ASN A 402 4.96 143.88 12.55
N ASN A 403 6.05 143.37 11.99
CA ASN A 403 7.41 143.76 12.36
C ASN A 403 8.07 144.61 11.25
N PRO A 404 7.87 145.94 11.21
CA PRO A 404 8.40 146.80 10.14
C PRO A 404 9.87 147.18 10.34
N ASN A 405 10.68 146.34 11.01
CA ASN A 405 12.12 146.56 11.19
C ASN A 405 12.90 145.24 11.18
N ALA A 406 13.00 144.64 9.98
CA ALA A 406 14.13 143.82 9.58
C ALA A 406 14.32 143.90 8.07
N THR A 407 14.55 145.11 7.55
CA THR A 407 15.24 145.31 6.28
C THR A 407 16.68 145.69 6.60
N THR A 408 17.64 144.76 6.47
CA THR A 408 19.00 145.04 5.94
C THR A 408 19.88 143.78 5.90
N ILE A 409 20.41 143.49 4.69
CA ILE A 409 21.80 143.07 4.41
C ILE A 409 22.24 141.73 5.05
N THR A 410 22.44 140.64 4.31
CA THR A 410 23.46 140.40 3.27
C THR A 410 23.07 139.18 2.45
#